data_AF-A0A520AJH5-F1
#
_entry.id   AF-A0A520AJH5-F1
#
_cell.length_a   1.000
_cell.length_b   1.000
_cell.length_c   1.000
_cell.angle_alpha   90.00
_cell.angle_beta   90.00
_cell.angle_gamma   90.00
#
_symmetry.space_group_name_H-M   'P 1'
#
loop_
_entity.id
_entity.type
_entity.pdbx_description
1 polymer ?
#
loop_
_entity_poly.entity_id
_entity_poly.type
_entity_poly.pdbx_seq_one_letter_code
_entity_poly.pdbx_strand_id
1 'polypeptide(L)'
;MHKRIVQISVVFSLLTLIYSCNQQNDLVVQPISEEFNHEYLTGGLDKNFFNTIDVTQYYQVSNYRNLTDKQILTKLDSFAMASFPPVKFPDIQELTLLFYKKKLFVDYKDHLYESAREDENRHLEGYSDELLAIVTFERIKENPKKISFDRIVYNGIHHITANDTILVQ
;
A
#
# COMPACT_ATOMS: atom_id res chain seq x y z
N MET A 1 -49.73 -11.65 -30.73
CA MET A 1 -48.89 -10.45 -30.47
C MET A 1 -47.74 -10.77 -29.49
N HIS A 2 -46.72 -11.54 -29.91
CA HIS A 2 -45.66 -12.03 -28.98
C HIS A 2 -44.21 -11.83 -29.47
N LYS A 3 -43.96 -10.91 -30.40
CA LYS A 3 -42.63 -10.70 -30.99
C LYS A 3 -41.80 -9.53 -30.42
N ARG A 4 -42.23 -8.85 -29.35
CA ARG A 4 -41.53 -7.65 -28.84
C ARG A 4 -40.73 -7.83 -27.53
N ILE A 5 -40.90 -8.93 -26.81
CA ILE A 5 -40.30 -9.09 -25.48
C ILE A 5 -38.85 -9.62 -25.56
N VAL A 6 -38.51 -10.42 -26.59
CA VAL A 6 -37.20 -11.09 -26.69
C VAL A 6 -36.05 -10.12 -27.05
N GLN A 7 -36.34 -8.98 -27.68
CA GLN A 7 -35.29 -8.02 -28.09
C GLN A 7 -34.76 -7.15 -26.95
N ILE A 8 -35.50 -6.99 -25.84
CA ILE A 8 -35.09 -6.10 -24.74
C ILE A 8 -34.09 -6.79 -23.80
N SER A 9 -34.20 -8.11 -23.63
CA SER A 9 -33.33 -8.88 -22.73
C SER A 9 -31.87 -9.01 -23.22
N VAL A 10 -31.65 -8.97 -24.54
CA VAL A 10 -30.30 -9.04 -25.13
C VAL A 10 -29.54 -7.73 -24.92
N VAL A 11 -30.23 -6.59 -24.96
CA VAL A 11 -29.60 -5.27 -24.78
C VAL A 11 -29.12 -5.07 -23.34
N PHE A 12 -29.88 -5.53 -22.34
CA PHE A 12 -29.47 -5.45 -20.92
C PHE A 12 -28.29 -6.36 -20.59
N SER A 13 -28.19 -7.53 -21.23
CA SER A 13 -27.05 -8.45 -21.05
C SER A 13 -25.78 -7.94 -21.72
N LEU A 14 -25.91 -7.14 -22.79
CA LEU A 14 -24.77 -6.50 -23.44
C LEU A 14 -24.25 -5.29 -22.65
N LEU A 15 -25.15 -4.52 -22.01
CA LEU A 15 -24.79 -3.34 -21.20
C LEU A 15 -24.00 -3.67 -19.92
N THR A 16 -24.23 -4.84 -19.31
CA THR A 16 -23.45 -5.29 -18.14
C THR A 16 -22.03 -5.74 -18.51
N LEU A 17 -21.83 -6.28 -19.71
CA LEU A 17 -20.50 -6.64 -20.23
C LEU A 17 -19.61 -5.41 -20.52
N ILE A 18 -20.20 -4.27 -20.92
CA ILE A 18 -19.44 -3.03 -21.18
C ILE A 18 -19.06 -2.31 -19.88
N TYR A 19 -19.87 -2.43 -18.83
CA TYR A 19 -19.55 -1.84 -17.52
C TYR A 19 -18.43 -2.60 -16.81
N SER A 20 -18.37 -3.93 -16.98
CA SER A 20 -17.29 -4.76 -16.41
C SER A 20 -15.94 -4.59 -17.11
N CYS A 21 -15.89 -3.96 -18.28
CA CYS A 21 -14.64 -3.68 -19.00
C CYS A 21 -13.98 -2.36 -18.57
N ASN A 22 -14.68 -1.49 -17.83
CA ASN A 22 -14.16 -0.18 -17.45
C ASN A 22 -13.55 -0.12 -16.03
N GLN A 23 -13.61 -1.22 -15.27
CA GLN A 23 -13.01 -1.35 -13.93
C GLN A 23 -11.64 -2.04 -13.91
N GLN A 24 -11.05 -2.33 -15.08
CA GLN A 24 -9.89 -3.22 -15.16
C GLN A 24 -8.54 -2.61 -14.76
N ASN A 25 -8.50 -1.34 -14.31
CA ASN A 25 -7.25 -0.60 -14.06
C ASN A 25 -7.12 -0.02 -12.64
N ASP A 26 -7.91 -0.50 -11.67
CA ASP A 26 -7.67 -0.07 -10.29
C ASP A 26 -6.61 -0.92 -9.61
N LEU A 27 -5.62 -0.24 -9.04
CA LEU A 27 -4.55 -0.85 -8.26
C LEU A 27 -5.16 -1.36 -6.97
N VAL A 28 -4.99 -2.63 -6.67
CA VAL A 28 -5.58 -3.25 -5.49
C VAL A 28 -4.49 -3.45 -4.45
N VAL A 29 -4.63 -2.76 -3.31
CA VAL A 29 -3.76 -2.88 -2.13
C VAL A 29 -4.46 -3.75 -1.08
N GLN A 30 -3.74 -4.75 -0.55
CA GLN A 30 -4.24 -5.62 0.51
C GLN A 30 -3.14 -5.81 1.57
N PRO A 31 -3.46 -5.88 2.87
CA PRO A 31 -2.46 -6.22 3.87
C PRO A 31 -1.89 -7.61 3.57
N ILE A 32 -0.58 -7.81 3.81
CA ILE A 32 0.00 -9.15 3.79
C ILE A 32 -0.55 -9.94 4.99
N SER A 33 -0.55 -9.33 6.17
CA SER A 33 -1.26 -9.81 7.36
C SER A 33 -1.95 -8.64 8.05
N GLU A 34 -3.28 -8.68 8.10
CA GLU A 34 -4.08 -7.63 8.74
C GLU A 34 -3.84 -7.61 10.26
N GLU A 35 -3.77 -8.78 10.88
CA GLU A 35 -3.46 -8.96 12.30
C GLU A 35 -2.11 -8.35 12.66
N PHE A 36 -1.03 -8.73 11.96
CA PHE A 36 0.31 -8.21 12.21
C PHE A 36 0.38 -6.68 12.06
N ASN A 37 -0.15 -6.15 10.95
CA ASN A 37 -0.16 -4.71 10.70
C ASN A 37 -0.90 -3.97 11.81
N HIS A 38 -2.07 -4.50 12.23
CA HIS A 38 -2.85 -3.93 13.31
C HIS A 38 -2.10 -3.95 14.65
N GLU A 39 -1.52 -5.10 15.03
CA GLU A 39 -0.73 -5.22 16.26
C GLU A 39 0.47 -4.30 16.25
N TYR A 40 1.19 -4.19 15.13
CA TYR A 40 2.36 -3.31 15.05
C TYR A 40 1.95 -1.84 15.17
N LEU A 41 0.91 -1.43 14.43
CA LEU A 41 0.41 -0.05 14.42
C LEU A 41 -0.13 0.40 15.79
N THR A 42 -0.75 -0.52 16.54
CA THR A 42 -1.36 -0.23 17.84
C THR A 42 -0.43 -0.49 19.03
N GLY A 43 0.80 -0.96 18.78
CA GLY A 43 1.77 -1.31 19.82
C GLY A 43 1.40 -2.57 20.61
N GLY A 44 0.62 -3.47 20.00
CA GLY A 44 0.28 -4.80 20.52
C GLY A 44 1.40 -5.84 20.40
N LEU A 45 2.40 -5.59 19.54
CA LEU A 45 3.62 -6.40 19.48
C LEU A 45 4.52 -6.18 20.72
N ASP A 46 5.31 -7.20 21.08
CA ASP A 46 6.24 -7.12 22.21
C ASP A 46 7.32 -6.05 21.98
N LYS A 47 7.29 -5.02 22.82
CA LYS A 47 8.16 -3.83 22.74
C LYS A 47 9.64 -4.13 22.99
N ASN A 48 9.97 -5.32 23.52
CA ASN A 48 11.36 -5.76 23.61
C ASN A 48 11.95 -6.12 22.25
N PHE A 49 11.09 -6.41 21.27
CA PHE A 49 11.50 -6.84 19.93
C PHE A 49 11.07 -5.87 18.83
N PHE A 50 10.03 -5.06 19.05
CA PHE A 50 9.46 -4.16 18.05
C PHE A 50 9.45 -2.71 18.50
N ASN A 51 9.87 -1.81 17.60
CA ASN A 51 9.90 -0.38 17.85
C ASN A 51 8.49 0.22 17.67
N THR A 52 7.95 0.84 18.72
CA THR A 52 6.60 1.44 18.66
C THR A 52 6.57 2.88 18.16
N ILE A 53 7.74 3.47 17.93
CA ILE A 53 7.94 4.86 17.48
C ILE A 53 8.18 4.88 15.97
N ASP A 54 8.93 3.90 15.46
CA ASP A 54 9.16 3.69 14.04
C ASP A 54 8.43 2.42 13.62
N VAL A 55 7.29 2.56 12.95
CA VAL A 55 6.36 1.47 12.66
C VAL A 55 6.41 1.13 11.17
N THR A 56 6.41 -0.16 10.84
CA THR A 56 6.36 -0.64 9.46
C THR A 56 5.06 -1.39 9.20
N GLN A 57 4.47 -1.19 8.02
CA GLN A 57 3.25 -1.87 7.59
C GLN A 57 3.48 -2.53 6.25
N TYR A 58 3.00 -3.77 6.11
CA TYR A 58 3.32 -4.63 4.97
C TYR A 58 2.08 -4.89 4.12
N TYR A 59 2.18 -4.56 2.83
CA TYR A 59 1.10 -4.67 1.87
C TYR A 59 1.53 -5.43 0.63
N GLN A 60 0.55 -6.05 -0.03
CA GLN A 60 0.70 -6.63 -1.35
C GLN A 60 -0.21 -5.91 -2.35
N VAL A 61 0.29 -5.78 -3.57
CA VAL A 61 -0.32 -4.99 -4.63
C VAL A 61 -0.58 -5.86 -5.86
N SER A 62 -1.81 -5.79 -6.38
CA SER A 62 -2.20 -6.41 -7.65
C SER A 62 -2.69 -5.38 -8.65
N ASN A 63 -2.82 -5.78 -9.92
CA ASN A 63 -3.24 -4.95 -11.04
C ASN A 63 -2.32 -3.75 -11.35
N TYR A 64 -1.05 -3.80 -10.95
CA TYR A 64 -0.06 -2.74 -11.21
C TYR A 64 0.58 -2.79 -12.61
N ARG A 65 0.58 -3.95 -13.28
CA ARG A 65 1.39 -4.21 -14.50
C ARG A 65 1.08 -3.31 -15.70
N ASN A 66 -0.14 -2.79 -15.80
CA ASN A 66 -0.58 -1.93 -16.91
C ASN A 66 -0.53 -0.43 -16.54
N LEU A 67 0.03 -0.09 -15.38
CA LEU A 67 0.12 1.27 -14.88
C LEU A 67 1.55 1.79 -15.06
N THR A 68 1.66 3.08 -15.38
CA THR A 68 2.94 3.79 -15.32
C THR A 68 3.36 4.00 -13.86
N ASP A 69 4.66 4.17 -13.62
CA ASP A 69 5.20 4.43 -12.28
C ASP A 69 4.53 5.64 -11.61
N LYS A 70 4.22 6.69 -12.39
CA LYS A 70 3.49 7.87 -11.90
C LYS A 70 2.06 7.53 -11.45
N GLN A 71 1.37 6.66 -12.20
CA GLN A 71 0.02 6.20 -11.83
C GLN A 71 0.05 5.31 -10.59
N ILE A 72 1.04 4.42 -10.48
CA ILE A 72 1.26 3.60 -9.29
C ILE A 72 1.50 4.51 -8.08
N LEU A 73 2.45 5.44 -8.20
CA LEU A 73 2.78 6.40 -7.14
C LEU A 73 1.53 7.16 -6.68
N THR A 74 0.79 7.77 -7.60
CA THR A 74 -0.42 8.55 -7.29
C THR A 74 -1.47 7.73 -6.54
N LYS A 75 -1.67 6.46 -6.95
CA LYS A 75 -2.64 5.56 -6.32
C LYS A 75 -2.19 5.12 -4.93
N LEU A 76 -0.91 4.78 -4.75
CA LEU A 76 -0.35 4.41 -3.45
C LEU A 76 -0.33 5.59 -2.49
N ASP A 77 -0.03 6.81 -2.97
CA ASP A 77 -0.11 8.04 -2.17
C ASP A 77 -1.53 8.27 -1.65
N SER A 78 -2.52 8.11 -2.53
CA SER A 78 -3.93 8.28 -2.19
C SER A 78 -4.38 7.26 -1.15
N PHE A 79 -3.95 6.00 -1.30
CA PHE A 79 -4.16 4.95 -0.31
C PHE A 79 -3.52 5.31 1.04
N ALA A 80 -2.23 5.68 1.03
CA ALA A 80 -1.48 6.00 2.23
C ALA A 80 -2.11 7.16 3.02
N MET A 81 -2.46 8.26 2.34
CA MET A 81 -3.11 9.42 2.99
C MET A 81 -4.51 9.11 3.54
N ALA A 82 -5.27 8.28 2.84
CA ALA A 82 -6.63 7.93 3.27
C ALA A 82 -6.63 6.95 4.43
N SER A 83 -5.78 5.93 4.39
CA SER A 83 -5.67 4.89 5.43
C SER A 83 -4.88 5.35 6.64
N PHE A 84 -3.84 6.14 6.42
CA PHE A 84 -2.89 6.59 7.45
C PHE A 84 -2.77 8.12 7.53
N PRO A 85 -3.88 8.86 7.74
CA PRO A 85 -3.80 10.30 7.89
C PRO A 85 -2.95 10.62 9.12
N PRO A 86 -1.84 11.38 9.00
CA PRO A 86 -0.86 11.46 10.09
C PRO A 86 -1.36 12.07 11.40
N VAL A 87 -2.44 12.85 11.34
CA VAL A 87 -3.16 13.37 12.52
C VAL A 87 -3.66 12.27 13.47
N LYS A 88 -3.91 11.05 12.96
CA LYS A 88 -4.41 9.93 13.75
C LYS A 88 -3.32 9.18 14.52
N PHE A 89 -2.05 9.41 14.20
CA PHE A 89 -0.92 8.68 14.78
C PHE A 89 0.13 9.67 15.33
N PRO A 90 -0.22 10.46 16.36
CA PRO A 90 0.67 11.49 16.90
C PRO A 90 1.93 10.93 17.55
N ASP A 91 1.85 9.73 18.11
CA ASP A 91 2.95 9.08 18.86
C ASP A 91 3.92 8.30 17.97
N ILE A 92 3.59 8.12 16.68
CA ILE A 92 4.47 7.53 15.68
C ILE A 92 5.36 8.63 15.10
N GLN A 93 6.67 8.42 15.16
CA GLN A 93 7.68 9.31 14.60
C GLN A 93 7.92 9.00 13.13
N GLU A 94 8.00 7.71 12.78
CA GLU A 94 8.13 7.24 11.41
C GLU A 94 7.12 6.13 11.13
N LEU A 95 6.33 6.29 10.07
CA LEU A 95 5.46 5.24 9.55
C LEU A 95 5.90 4.89 8.13
N THR A 96 6.40 3.68 7.94
CA THR A 96 6.86 3.18 6.64
C THR A 96 5.89 2.10 6.13
N LEU A 97 5.34 2.32 4.94
CA LEU A 97 4.47 1.38 4.23
C LEU A 97 5.28 0.71 3.12
N LEU A 98 5.45 -0.61 3.21
CA LEU A 98 6.14 -1.42 2.20
C LEU A 98 5.11 -2.13 1.32
N PHE A 99 5.19 -1.88 0.02
CA PHE A 99 4.26 -2.44 -0.97
C PHE A 99 4.98 -3.48 -1.82
N TYR A 100 4.61 -4.75 -1.68
CA TYR A 100 5.14 -5.87 -2.45
C TYR A 100 4.24 -6.24 -3.62
N LYS A 101 4.82 -6.80 -4.68
CA LYS A 101 4.07 -7.35 -5.81
C LYS A 101 3.32 -8.61 -5.36
N LYS A 102 2.00 -8.66 -5.54
CA LYS A 102 1.22 -9.87 -5.25
C LYS A 102 1.60 -11.00 -6.20
N LYS A 103 1.95 -12.17 -5.64
CA LYS A 103 2.25 -13.40 -6.38
C LYS A 103 1.35 -14.53 -5.89
N LEU A 104 0.95 -15.42 -6.80
CA LEU A 104 0.02 -16.52 -6.51
C LEU A 104 0.58 -17.59 -5.55
N PHE A 105 1.91 -17.72 -5.46
CA PHE A 105 2.58 -18.80 -4.74
C PHE A 105 3.65 -18.30 -3.77
N VAL A 106 3.58 -17.03 -3.38
CA VAL A 106 4.48 -16.47 -2.37
C VAL A 106 3.65 -16.15 -1.15
N ASP A 107 4.00 -16.78 -0.03
CA ASP A 107 3.47 -16.40 1.27
C ASP A 107 4.48 -15.51 1.98
N TYR A 108 4.22 -14.21 1.93
CA TYR A 108 5.05 -13.21 2.58
C TYR A 108 4.91 -13.24 4.11
N LYS A 109 3.86 -13.88 4.66
CA LYS A 109 3.52 -13.78 6.09
C LYS A 109 4.59 -14.36 6.99
N ASP A 110 5.20 -15.46 6.59
CA ASP A 110 6.18 -16.20 7.40
C ASP A 110 7.43 -15.37 7.70
N HIS A 111 7.68 -14.32 6.91
CA HIS A 111 8.86 -13.46 7.02
C HIS A 111 8.58 -12.13 7.73
N LEU A 112 7.32 -11.80 8.02
CA LEU A 112 6.94 -10.48 8.57
C LEU A 112 7.63 -10.17 9.89
N TYR A 113 7.55 -11.11 10.85
CA TYR A 113 8.05 -10.89 12.21
C TYR A 113 9.58 -10.77 12.23
N GLU A 114 10.27 -11.64 11.50
CA GLU A 114 11.74 -11.64 11.41
C GLU A 114 12.25 -10.37 10.74
N SER A 115 11.69 -10.03 9.57
CA SER A 115 12.07 -8.81 8.84
C SER A 115 11.76 -7.52 9.60
N ALA A 116 10.62 -7.45 10.30
CA ALA A 116 10.29 -6.28 11.10
C ALA A 116 11.16 -6.12 12.37
N ARG A 117 11.80 -7.20 12.84
CA ARG A 117 12.66 -7.21 14.02
C ARG A 117 14.13 -7.01 13.70
N GLU A 118 14.62 -7.67 12.65
CA GLU A 118 16.06 -7.89 12.43
C GLU A 118 16.63 -7.17 11.22
N ASP A 119 15.82 -6.88 10.21
CA ASP A 119 16.29 -6.21 8.99
C ASP A 119 16.38 -4.69 9.20
N GLU A 120 17.54 -4.10 8.94
CA GLU A 120 17.78 -2.66 9.12
C GLU A 120 16.84 -1.80 8.25
N ASN A 121 16.48 -2.27 7.05
CA ASN A 121 15.55 -1.64 6.13
C ASN A 121 14.13 -2.19 6.29
N ARG A 122 13.95 -3.19 7.15
CA ARG A 122 12.69 -3.87 7.49
C ARG A 122 12.01 -4.49 6.28
N HIS A 123 12.78 -4.72 5.22
CA HIS A 123 12.29 -5.40 4.02
C HIS A 123 12.10 -6.88 4.30
N LEU A 124 11.11 -7.50 3.66
CA LEU A 124 10.94 -8.94 3.67
C LEU A 124 12.18 -9.63 3.08
N GLU A 125 12.91 -10.35 3.93
CA GLU A 125 14.16 -11.03 3.58
C GLU A 125 13.92 -12.01 2.42
N GLY A 126 14.78 -11.95 1.39
CA GLY A 126 14.63 -12.76 0.18
C GLY A 126 13.57 -12.28 -0.82
N TYR A 127 12.83 -11.21 -0.51
CA TYR A 127 11.78 -10.65 -1.38
C TYR A 127 12.02 -9.19 -1.79
N SER A 128 13.24 -8.68 -1.65
CA SER A 128 13.59 -7.31 -2.06
C SER A 128 13.25 -7.01 -3.53
N ASP A 129 13.42 -7.99 -4.44
CA ASP A 129 13.06 -7.85 -5.87
C ASP A 129 11.54 -7.71 -6.09
N GLU A 130 10.74 -8.09 -5.09
CA GLU A 130 9.29 -7.99 -5.10
C GLU A 130 8.78 -6.68 -4.52
N LEU A 131 9.65 -5.85 -3.96
CA LEU A 131 9.29 -4.52 -3.52
C LEU A 131 8.88 -3.68 -4.74
N LEU A 132 7.65 -3.17 -4.70
CA LEU A 132 7.07 -2.30 -5.71
C LEU A 132 7.23 -0.84 -5.33
N ALA A 133 7.03 -0.50 -4.06
CA ALA A 133 7.13 0.85 -3.57
C ALA A 133 7.35 0.92 -2.06
N ILE A 134 7.90 2.05 -1.63
CA ILE A 134 7.98 2.47 -0.23
C ILE A 134 7.27 3.81 -0.12
N VAL A 135 6.48 3.99 0.93
CA VAL A 135 5.91 5.28 1.32
C VAL A 135 6.20 5.51 2.80
N THR A 136 6.85 6.62 3.13
CA THR A 136 7.27 6.96 4.48
C THR A 136 6.69 8.30 4.90
N PHE A 137 6.10 8.32 6.10
CA PHE A 137 5.75 9.53 6.82
C PHE A 137 6.72 9.69 7.99
N GLU A 138 7.53 10.75 7.99
CA GLU A 138 8.45 11.05 9.09
C GLU A 138 8.13 12.40 9.71
N ARG A 139 7.94 12.46 11.03
CA ARG A 139 7.71 13.73 11.73
C ARG A 139 9.01 14.53 11.81
N ILE A 140 8.98 15.81 11.44
CA ILE A 140 10.19 16.64 11.50
C ILE A 140 10.49 16.98 12.97
N LYS A 141 11.66 16.59 13.47
CA LYS A 141 12.05 16.72 14.90
C LYS A 141 11.99 18.17 15.38
N GLU A 142 12.40 19.12 14.54
CA GLU A 142 12.41 20.55 14.85
C GLU A 142 11.01 21.16 14.81
N ASN A 143 10.04 20.49 14.19
CA ASN A 143 8.66 20.95 14.11
C ASN A 143 7.67 19.78 14.03
N PRO A 144 7.16 19.30 15.19
CA PRO A 144 6.25 18.16 15.26
C PRO A 144 4.93 18.32 14.48
N LYS A 145 4.58 19.54 14.06
CA LYS A 145 3.41 19.83 13.20
C LYS A 145 3.72 19.66 11.70
N LYS A 146 4.94 19.29 11.34
CA LYS A 146 5.35 19.02 9.97
C LYS A 146 5.78 17.57 9.81
N ILE A 147 5.49 17.02 8.65
CA ILE A 147 5.83 15.65 8.28
C ILE A 147 6.51 15.66 6.92
N SER A 148 7.66 14.99 6.81
CA SER A 148 8.24 14.56 5.54
C SER A 148 7.41 13.42 4.98
N PHE A 149 7.08 13.50 3.70
CA PHE A 149 6.33 12.47 2.99
C PHE A 149 7.13 12.00 1.79
N ASP A 150 7.82 10.88 1.98
CA ASP A 150 8.77 10.31 1.06
C ASP A 150 8.18 9.09 0.35
N ARG A 151 8.32 9.01 -0.97
CA ARG A 151 7.84 7.88 -1.74
C ARG A 151 8.84 7.46 -2.79
N ILE A 152 9.00 6.15 -2.93
CA ILE A 152 9.85 5.52 -3.93
C ILE A 152 9.03 4.44 -4.63
N VAL A 153 8.99 4.45 -5.96
CA VAL A 153 8.43 3.35 -6.77
C VAL A 153 9.56 2.67 -7.52
N TYR A 154 9.64 1.35 -7.42
CA TYR A 154 10.65 0.50 -8.06
C TYR A 154 10.09 -0.16 -9.32
N ASN A 155 10.74 0.06 -10.46
CA ASN A 155 10.42 -0.58 -11.73
C ASN A 155 11.70 -1.06 -12.44
N GLY A 156 12.10 -2.30 -12.12
CA GLY A 156 13.36 -2.87 -12.61
C GLY A 156 14.56 -2.07 -12.07
N ILE A 157 15.36 -1.50 -12.97
CA ILE A 157 16.56 -0.71 -12.62
C ILE A 157 16.20 0.77 -12.34
N HIS A 158 15.00 1.20 -12.75
CA HIS A 158 14.56 2.57 -12.60
C HIS A 158 13.73 2.74 -11.32
N HIS A 159 13.90 3.87 -10.66
CA HIS A 159 13.03 4.29 -9.56
C HIS A 159 12.62 5.75 -9.72
N ILE A 160 11.41 6.06 -9.28
CA ILE A 160 10.93 7.43 -9.15
C ILE A 160 10.84 7.75 -7.67
N THR A 161 11.43 8.88 -7.26
CA THR A 161 11.35 9.40 -5.90
C THR A 161 10.57 10.70 -5.88
N ALA A 162 9.73 10.86 -4.86
CA ALA A 162 9.05 12.12 -4.56
C ALA A 162 9.11 12.40 -3.06
N ASN A 163 9.43 13.64 -2.69
CA ASN A 163 9.47 14.11 -1.31
C ASN A 163 8.60 15.37 -1.21
N ASP A 164 7.70 15.39 -0.23
CA ASP A 164 6.87 16.54 0.10
C ASP A 164 6.95 16.83 1.61
N THR A 165 6.62 18.05 2.02
CA THR A 165 6.41 18.40 3.44
C THR A 165 4.96 18.76 3.69
N ILE A 166 4.33 18.09 4.65
CA ILE A 166 2.91 18.23 4.97
C ILE A 166 2.76 18.94 6.32
N LEU A 167 1.82 19.88 6.39
CA LEU A 167 1.39 20.48 7.66
C LEU A 167 0.26 19.66 8.27
N VAL A 168 0.45 19.27 9.53
CA VAL A 168 -0.53 18.56 10.35
C VAL A 168 -1.34 19.63 11.08
N GLN A 169 -2.63 19.76 10.74
CA GLN A 169 -3.57 20.71 11.34
C GLN A 169 -4.56 20.00 12.26
#